data_AF-A0A8T7EN47-F1
#
_entry.id   AF-A0A8T7EN47-F1
#
_cell.length_a   1.000
_cell.length_b   1.000
_cell.length_c   1.000
_cell.angle_alpha   90.00
_cell.angle_beta   90.00
_cell.angle_gamma   90.00
#
_symmetry.space_group_name_H-M   'P 1'
#
loop_
_entity.id
_entity.type
_entity.pdbx_description
1 polymer ?
#
loop_
_entity_poly.entity_id
_entity_poly.type
_entity_poly.pdbx_seq_one_letter_code
_entity_poly.pdbx_strand_id
1 'polypeptide(L)'
;MGSRAAQLLRTPIRAPASRGTRTRAPNSSRSRRWARICPTCNSGDLVIKHGRYGKFIGCSRYPDCKHTEPYLERTGVSCPQCGLEHGGELIQRKTKAGRTFYGCSRYPDCSYTAWRLPSRKGRHTEPEPAREIPHRKHKTAG
;
A
#
# COMPACT_ATOMS: atom_id res chain seq x y z
N MET A 1 72.29 -42.74 41.16
CA MET A 1 72.37 -42.11 39.83
C MET A 1 70.97 -42.24 39.23
N GLY A 2 70.02 -41.32 39.44
CA GLY A 2 70.06 -39.92 39.07
C GLY A 2 69.09 -39.71 37.91
N SER A 3 67.78 -39.77 38.15
CA SER A 3 66.76 -39.48 37.12
C SER A 3 65.66 -38.60 37.69
N ARG A 4 65.86 -37.30 37.47
CA ARG A 4 64.91 -36.21 37.74
C ARG A 4 63.76 -36.34 36.73
N ALA A 5 62.60 -36.82 37.15
CA ALA A 5 61.39 -36.68 36.36
C ALA A 5 60.79 -35.30 36.65
N ALA A 6 61.20 -34.33 35.84
CA ALA A 6 60.68 -32.97 35.88
C ALA A 6 59.16 -32.95 35.63
N GLN A 7 58.47 -32.18 36.47
CA GLN A 7 57.06 -31.84 36.36
C GLN A 7 56.78 -31.28 34.96
N LEU A 8 55.96 -31.97 34.17
CA LEU A 8 55.36 -31.42 32.96
C LEU A 8 53.90 -31.12 33.25
N LEU A 9 53.66 -29.95 33.83
CA LEU A 9 52.34 -29.34 33.94
C LEU A 9 51.80 -29.10 32.52
N ARG A 10 51.00 -30.04 32.03
CA ARG A 10 50.23 -29.92 30.80
C ARG A 10 49.10 -28.90 31.02
N THR A 11 49.38 -27.61 30.86
CA THR A 11 48.33 -26.61 30.64
C THR A 11 47.99 -26.57 29.14
N PRO A 12 46.83 -27.05 28.68
CA PRO A 12 46.38 -26.76 27.34
C PRO A 12 45.95 -25.29 27.24
N ILE A 13 46.88 -24.51 26.68
CA ILE A 13 46.74 -23.34 25.80
C ILE A 13 45.28 -22.84 25.63
N ARG A 14 44.99 -21.68 26.23
CA ARG A 14 43.76 -20.90 26.05
C ARG A 14 43.61 -20.55 24.56
N ALA A 15 42.59 -21.11 23.90
CA ALA A 15 42.29 -20.79 22.50
C ALA A 15 42.01 -19.29 22.32
N PRO A 16 42.50 -18.62 21.25
CA PRO A 16 42.16 -17.24 21.00
C PRO A 16 40.67 -17.14 20.65
N ALA A 17 39.95 -16.27 21.36
CA ALA A 17 38.57 -15.94 21.04
C ALA A 17 38.48 -15.49 19.58
N SER A 18 37.81 -16.30 18.74
CA SER A 18 37.48 -15.97 17.37
C SER A 18 36.70 -14.67 17.38
N ARG A 19 37.36 -13.58 16.96
CA ARG A 19 36.73 -12.28 16.74
C ARG A 19 35.62 -12.48 15.71
N GLY A 20 34.39 -12.58 16.20
CA GLY A 20 33.20 -12.62 15.36
C GLY A 20 33.21 -11.40 14.45
N THR A 21 33.47 -11.62 13.17
CA THR A 21 33.18 -10.62 12.16
C THR A 21 31.69 -10.38 12.25
N ARG A 22 31.30 -9.19 12.73
CA ARG A 22 29.94 -8.67 12.60
C ARG A 22 29.66 -8.55 11.10
N THR A 23 29.26 -9.64 10.48
CA THR A 23 28.71 -9.61 9.13
C THR A 23 27.45 -8.77 9.23
N ARG A 24 27.54 -7.51 8.75
CA ARG A 24 26.38 -6.62 8.62
C ARG A 24 25.35 -7.38 7.80
N ALA A 25 24.25 -7.80 8.43
CA ALA A 25 23.11 -8.34 7.73
C ALA A 25 22.68 -7.31 6.66
N PRO A 26 22.54 -7.69 5.38
CA PRO A 26 22.04 -6.77 4.36
C PRO A 26 20.65 -6.32 4.80
N ASN A 27 20.50 -4.99 4.86
CA ASN A 27 19.34 -4.24 5.29
C ASN A 27 18.01 -5.00 5.08
N SER A 28 17.44 -5.51 6.18
CA SER A 28 16.13 -6.15 6.25
C SER A 28 14.98 -5.12 6.21
N SER A 29 15.07 -4.08 5.38
CA SER A 29 13.94 -3.21 5.08
C SER A 29 12.97 -3.96 4.17
N ARG A 30 12.08 -4.75 4.76
CA ARG A 30 10.97 -5.43 4.08
C ARG A 30 10.00 -4.38 3.51
N SER A 31 10.39 -3.70 2.44
CA SER A 31 9.46 -3.00 1.57
C SER A 31 8.41 -4.01 1.14
N ARG A 32 7.15 -3.79 1.54
CA ARG A 32 6.03 -4.68 1.21
C ARG A 32 5.96 -4.82 -0.31
N ARG A 33 6.49 -5.94 -0.82
CA ARG A 33 6.37 -6.33 -2.21
C ARG A 33 4.89 -6.47 -2.52
N TRP A 34 4.45 -5.75 -3.54
CA TRP A 34 3.20 -6.06 -4.19
C TRP A 34 3.45 -7.36 -4.96
N ALA A 35 2.61 -8.37 -4.80
CA ALA A 35 2.88 -9.74 -5.26
C ALA A 35 2.79 -9.92 -6.80
N ARG A 36 3.29 -8.93 -7.57
CA ARG A 36 3.20 -8.87 -9.02
C ARG A 36 4.50 -8.29 -9.60
N ILE A 37 4.89 -8.79 -10.76
CA ILE A 37 6.04 -8.30 -11.52
C ILE A 37 5.61 -7.06 -12.32
N CYS A 38 6.53 -6.11 -12.50
CA CYS A 38 6.28 -4.91 -13.30
C CYS A 38 6.05 -5.28 -14.78
N PRO A 39 4.93 -4.86 -15.41
CA PRO A 39 4.61 -5.20 -16.79
C PRO A 39 5.49 -4.46 -17.82
N THR A 40 6.20 -3.41 -17.41
CA THR A 40 7.02 -2.59 -18.33
C THR A 40 8.44 -3.11 -18.47
N CYS A 41 9.04 -3.64 -17.40
CA CYS A 41 10.43 -4.11 -17.42
C CYS A 41 10.58 -5.62 -17.18
N ASN A 42 9.50 -6.32 -16.80
CA ASN A 42 9.44 -7.76 -16.50
C ASN A 42 10.48 -8.30 -15.50
N SER A 43 11.28 -7.42 -14.92
CA SER A 43 12.46 -7.76 -14.12
C SER A 43 12.43 -7.12 -12.74
N GLY A 44 11.56 -6.12 -12.55
CA GLY A 44 11.39 -5.42 -11.28
C GLY A 44 10.10 -5.84 -10.60
N ASP A 45 10.13 -6.02 -9.30
CA ASP A 45 8.92 -6.21 -8.50
C ASP A 45 8.16 -4.88 -8.37
N LEU A 46 6.84 -4.98 -8.36
CA LEU A 46 6.00 -3.88 -7.91
C LEU A 46 6.06 -3.79 -6.39
N VAL A 47 6.19 -2.58 -5.85
CA VAL A 47 6.26 -2.33 -4.41
C VAL A 47 5.37 -1.16 -4.04
N ILE A 48 4.82 -1.18 -2.82
CA ILE A 48 4.03 -0.05 -2.30
C ILE A 48 5.00 1.04 -1.83
N LYS A 49 4.95 2.21 -2.47
CA LYS A 49 5.71 3.41 -2.12
C LYS A 49 4.76 4.49 -1.58
N HIS A 50 5.31 5.46 -0.88
CA HIS A 50 4.57 6.60 -0.35
C HIS A 50 5.06 7.88 -1.05
N GLY A 51 4.13 8.68 -1.56
CA GLY A 51 4.41 9.98 -2.18
C GLY A 51 3.49 11.07 -1.65
N ARG A 52 3.57 12.27 -2.23
CA ARG A 52 2.78 13.44 -1.82
C ARG A 52 1.26 13.17 -1.82
N TYR A 53 0.78 12.36 -2.76
CA TYR A 53 -0.66 12.08 -2.94
C TYR A 53 -1.15 10.84 -2.18
N GLY A 54 -0.27 10.13 -1.47
CA GLY A 54 -0.58 8.91 -0.73
C GLY A 54 0.26 7.72 -1.19
N LYS A 55 -0.26 6.51 -0.93
CA LYS A 55 0.36 5.26 -1.36
C LYS A 55 0.17 5.06 -2.85
N PHE A 56 1.19 4.55 -3.50
CA PHE A 56 1.14 4.16 -4.90
C PHE A 56 1.98 2.90 -5.11
N ILE A 57 1.67 2.15 -6.16
CA ILE A 57 2.44 0.99 -6.56
C ILE A 57 3.50 1.49 -7.55
N GLY A 58 4.77 1.17 -7.32
CA GLY A 58 5.85 1.57 -8.21
C GLY A 58 6.86 0.46 -8.42
N CYS A 59 7.59 0.51 -9.54
CA CYS A 59 8.67 -0.44 -9.79
C CYS A 59 9.81 -0.28 -8.76
N SER A 60 10.36 -1.40 -8.30
CA SER A 60 11.55 -1.44 -7.45
C SER A 60 12.81 -0.90 -8.14
N ARG A 61 12.91 -1.00 -9.48
CA ARG A 61 14.05 -0.57 -10.30
C ARG A 61 14.02 0.91 -10.72
N TYR A 62 13.34 1.76 -9.98
CA TYR A 62 13.42 3.21 -10.22
C TYR A 62 14.86 3.68 -9.89
N PRO A 63 15.54 4.49 -10.72
CA PRO A 63 15.03 5.31 -11.83
C PRO A 63 14.96 4.65 -13.22
N ASP A 64 15.55 3.47 -13.40
CA ASP A 64 15.62 2.75 -14.69
C ASP A 64 14.24 2.41 -15.23
N CYS A 65 13.30 2.06 -14.33
CA CYS A 65 11.90 1.83 -14.66
C CYS A 65 11.00 2.81 -13.89
N LYS A 66 10.28 3.67 -14.62
CA LYS A 66 9.36 4.69 -14.07
C LYS A 66 7.89 4.24 -13.99
N HIS A 67 7.63 2.94 -14.10
CA HIS A 67 6.27 2.40 -14.02
C HIS A 67 5.64 2.67 -12.65
N THR A 68 4.44 3.24 -12.66
CA THR A 68 3.65 3.55 -11.46
C THR A 68 2.18 3.28 -11.70
N GLU A 69 1.51 2.71 -10.71
CA GLU A 69 0.08 2.44 -10.70
C GLU A 69 -0.57 3.02 -9.44
N PRO A 70 -1.84 3.46 -9.51
CA PRO A 70 -2.57 3.89 -8.33
C PRO A 70 -2.79 2.71 -7.38
N TYR A 71 -2.54 2.92 -6.09
CA TYR A 71 -2.91 1.94 -5.08
C TYR A 71 -4.40 2.07 -4.78
N LEU A 72 -5.19 1.08 -5.19
CA LEU A 72 -6.62 1.02 -4.90
C LEU A 72 -6.85 0.47 -3.49
N GLU A 73 -7.07 1.37 -2.52
CA GLU A 73 -7.53 1.01 -1.18
C GLU A 73 -9.00 0.59 -1.24
N ARG A 74 -9.23 -0.71 -1.51
CA ARG A 74 -10.54 -1.35 -1.42
C ARG A 74 -10.95 -1.41 0.06
N THR A 75 -12.14 -0.91 0.38
CA THR A 75 -12.64 -0.93 1.77
C THR A 75 -13.26 -2.26 2.17
N GLY A 76 -13.48 -3.18 1.21
CA GLY A 76 -14.19 -4.44 1.41
C GLY A 76 -15.71 -4.27 1.57
N VAL A 77 -16.24 -3.07 1.36
CA VAL A 77 -17.69 -2.80 1.40
C VAL A 77 -18.24 -2.84 -0.03
N SER A 78 -19.23 -3.68 -0.26
CA SER A 78 -19.91 -3.77 -1.56
C SER A 78 -20.68 -2.49 -1.86
N CYS A 79 -20.71 -2.11 -3.13
CA CYS A 79 -21.49 -0.97 -3.61
C CYS A 79 -22.99 -1.23 -3.42
N PRO A 80 -23.78 -0.31 -2.85
CA PRO A 80 -25.21 -0.51 -2.68
C PRO A 80 -26.01 -0.43 -3.98
N GLN A 81 -25.42 0.07 -5.07
CA GLN A 81 -26.07 0.17 -6.38
C GLN A 81 -25.80 -1.03 -7.29
N CYS A 82 -24.57 -1.53 -7.30
CA CYS A 82 -24.15 -2.60 -8.23
C CYS A 82 -23.36 -3.72 -7.54
N GLY A 83 -23.21 -3.69 -6.21
CA GLY A 83 -22.49 -4.74 -5.49
C GLY A 83 -23.16 -6.10 -5.60
N LEU A 84 -24.50 -6.13 -5.70
CA LEU A 84 -25.29 -7.37 -5.78
C LEU A 84 -25.27 -7.98 -7.19
N GLU A 85 -25.53 -7.18 -8.21
CA GLU A 85 -25.62 -7.65 -9.62
C GLU A 85 -24.27 -7.82 -10.30
N HIS A 86 -23.29 -7.03 -9.85
CA HIS A 86 -22.16 -6.63 -10.68
C HIS A 86 -20.82 -6.70 -9.94
N GLY A 87 -20.82 -7.10 -8.67
CA GLY A 87 -19.62 -7.24 -7.85
C GLY A 87 -18.86 -5.93 -7.62
N GLY A 88 -19.55 -4.78 -7.71
CA GLY A 88 -18.93 -3.49 -7.45
C GLY A 88 -18.53 -3.34 -5.98
N GLU A 89 -17.31 -2.85 -5.74
CA GLU A 89 -16.77 -2.58 -4.40
C GLU A 89 -16.52 -1.09 -4.22
N LEU A 90 -16.60 -0.60 -2.98
CA LEU A 90 -16.23 0.77 -2.67
C LEU A 90 -14.71 0.89 -2.50
N ILE A 91 -14.12 1.82 -3.27
CA ILE A 91 -12.72 2.20 -3.21
C ILE A 91 -12.58 3.59 -2.60
N GLN A 92 -11.60 3.75 -1.71
CA GLN A 92 -11.29 5.04 -1.11
C GLN A 92 -10.51 5.91 -2.11
N ARG A 93 -11.01 7.13 -2.34
CA ARG A 93 -10.39 8.14 -3.21
C ARG A 93 -10.30 9.48 -2.47
N LYS A 94 -9.43 10.36 -2.95
CA LYS A 94 -9.28 11.72 -2.42
C LYS A 94 -9.64 12.73 -3.49
N THR A 95 -10.38 13.77 -3.11
CA THR A 95 -10.65 14.90 -4.00
C THR A 95 -9.43 15.82 -4.07
N LYS A 96 -9.43 16.77 -5.03
CA LYS A 96 -8.40 17.82 -5.11
C LYS A 96 -8.30 18.66 -3.83
N ALA A 97 -9.42 18.81 -3.10
CA ALA A 97 -9.48 19.48 -1.81
C ALA A 97 -8.99 18.59 -0.64
N GLY A 98 -8.52 17.36 -0.89
CA GLY A 98 -8.00 16.45 0.12
C GLY A 98 -9.07 15.69 0.92
N ARG A 99 -10.36 15.92 0.65
CA ARG A 99 -11.46 15.20 1.31
C ARG A 99 -11.51 13.76 0.79
N THR A 100 -11.66 12.80 1.69
CA THR A 100 -11.82 11.40 1.34
C THR A 100 -13.26 11.12 0.95
N PHE A 101 -13.45 10.37 -0.14
CA PHE A 101 -14.74 9.87 -0.58
C PHE A 101 -14.59 8.41 -1.04
N TYR A 102 -15.70 7.70 -1.08
CA TYR A 102 -15.78 6.31 -1.50
C TYR A 102 -16.51 6.27 -2.84
N GLY A 103 -15.86 5.75 -3.87
CA GLY A 103 -16.46 5.56 -5.20
C GLY A 103 -16.55 4.08 -5.54
N CYS A 104 -17.46 3.70 -6.43
CA CYS A 104 -17.49 2.33 -6.94
C CYS A 104 -16.24 2.01 -7.78
N SER A 105 -15.72 0.79 -7.65
CA SER A 105 -14.62 0.24 -8.45
C SER A 105 -14.96 0.11 -9.94
N ARG A 106 -16.25 0.02 -10.28
CA ARG A 106 -16.78 -0.13 -11.63
C ARG A 106 -17.10 1.18 -12.35
N TYR A 107 -16.55 2.30 -11.90
CA TYR A 107 -16.66 3.54 -12.67
C TYR A 107 -16.04 3.34 -14.07
N PRO A 108 -16.71 3.70 -15.20
CA PRO A 108 -17.89 4.56 -15.33
C PRO A 108 -19.26 3.86 -15.28
N ASP A 109 -19.33 2.53 -15.34
CA ASP A 109 -20.60 1.76 -15.32
C ASP A 109 -21.43 2.03 -14.06
N CYS A 110 -20.76 2.30 -12.94
CA CYS A 110 -21.42 2.69 -11.70
C CYS A 110 -20.78 3.97 -11.12
N SER A 111 -21.55 5.07 -11.17
CA SER A 111 -21.14 6.39 -10.68
C SER A 111 -21.45 6.64 -9.20
N TYR A 112 -21.80 5.59 -8.44
CA TYR A 112 -22.11 5.70 -7.02
C TYR A 112 -20.90 6.26 -6.24
N THR A 113 -21.15 7.33 -5.48
CA THR A 113 -20.17 7.97 -4.60
C THR A 113 -20.80 8.25 -3.23
N ALA A 114 -20.01 8.11 -2.17
CA ALA A 114 -20.42 8.35 -0.81
C ALA A 114 -19.30 9.04 -0.01
N TRP A 115 -19.68 9.96 0.88
CA TRP A 115 -18.73 10.61 1.79
C TRP A 115 -18.41 9.79 3.03
N ARG A 116 -19.30 8.86 3.41
CA ARG A 116 -19.14 7.94 4.53
C ARG A 116 -19.44 6.53 4.03
N LEU A 117 -18.71 5.54 4.53
CA LEU A 117 -19.05 4.14 4.26
C LEU A 117 -20.40 3.82 4.93
N PRO A 118 -21.34 3.18 4.23
CA PRO A 118 -22.56 2.68 4.84
C PRO A 118 -22.17 1.64 5.89
N SER A 119 -22.34 1.99 7.17
CA SER A 119 -22.06 1.07 8.27
C SER A 119 -23.12 -0.03 8.30
N ARG A 120 -22.73 -1.25 8.68
CA ARG A 120 -23.62 -2.41 8.84
C ARG A 120 -24.76 -2.22 9.86
N LYS A 121 -24.80 -1.10 10.60
CA LYS A 121 -25.93 -0.73 11.47
C LYS A 121 -26.90 0.14 10.68
N GLY A 122 -28.02 -0.48 10.31
CA GLY A 122 -29.07 0.12 9.51
C GLY A 122 -29.64 1.38 10.13
N ARG A 123 -29.43 2.51 9.45
CA ARG A 123 -30.43 3.54 9.26
C ARG A 123 -30.27 3.99 7.82
N HIS A 124 -31.23 3.59 6.99
CA HIS A 124 -31.36 4.07 5.63
C HIS A 124 -31.62 5.58 5.72
N THR A 125 -30.60 6.40 5.48
CA THR A 125 -30.88 7.77 5.06
C THR A 125 -31.10 7.66 3.57
N GLU A 126 -32.37 7.70 3.19
CA GLU A 126 -32.82 7.84 1.81
C GLU A 126 -31.97 8.89 1.09
N PRO A 127 -31.47 8.62 -0.12
CA PRO A 127 -30.78 9.64 -0.90
C PRO A 127 -31.77 10.79 -1.14
N GLU A 128 -31.56 11.95 -0.50
CA GLU A 128 -32.29 13.17 -0.85
C GLU A 128 -32.19 13.31 -2.38
N PRO A 129 -33.33 13.29 -3.11
CA PRO A 129 -33.31 13.46 -4.55
C PRO A 129 -32.63 14.79 -4.83
N ALA A 130 -31.67 14.77 -5.76
CA ALA A 130 -30.91 15.94 -6.16
C ALA A 130 -31.86 17.10 -6.39
N ARG A 131 -31.93 18.04 -5.44
CA ARG A 131 -32.67 19.28 -5.61
C ARG A 131 -32.03 19.96 -6.80
N GLU A 132 -32.73 19.96 -7.93
CA GLU A 132 -32.31 20.61 -9.16
C GLU A 132 -31.90 22.03 -8.79
N ILE A 133 -30.61 22.33 -8.93
CA ILE A 133 -30.12 23.70 -8.75
C ILE A 133 -30.69 24.46 -9.95
N PRO A 134 -31.64 25.39 -9.76
CA PRO A 134 -32.20 26.11 -10.90
C PRO A 134 -31.05 26.87 -11.56
N HIS A 135 -30.77 26.55 -12.83
CA HIS A 135 -29.86 27.31 -13.66
C HIS A 135 -30.39 28.74 -13.76
N ARG A 136 -29.86 29.64 -12.92
CA ARG A 136 -30.14 31.06 -12.96
C ARG A 136 -29.64 31.59 -14.30
N LYS A 137 -30.54 31.75 -15.27
CA LYS A 137 -30.22 32.36 -16.56
C LYS A 137 -29.59 33.72 -16.29
N HIS A 138 -28.33 33.90 -16.69
CA HIS A 138 -27.71 35.21 -16.71
C HIS A 138 -28.49 36.06 -17.72
N LYS A 139 -29.22 37.07 -17.24
CA LYS A 139 -29.77 38.12 -18.09
C LYS A 139 -28.57 38.87 -18.67
N THR A 140 -28.25 38.63 -19.94
CA THR A 140 -27.43 39.55 -20.72
C THR A 140 -28.29 40.80 -20.93
N ALA A 141 -27.91 41.92 -20.33
CA ALA A 141 -28.43 43.23 -20.69
C ALA A 141 -27.70 43.67 -21.97
N GLY A 142 -28.47 43.97 -23.01
CA GLY A 142 -27.97 44.42 -24.32
C GLY A 142 -29.14 44.69 -25.24
#